data_AF-A0A957X129-F1
#
_entry.id   AF-A0A957X129-F1
#
_cell.length_a   1.000
_cell.length_b   1.000
_cell.length_c   1.000
_cell.angle_alpha   90.00
_cell.angle_beta   90.00
_cell.angle_gamma   90.00
#
_symmetry.space_group_name_H-M   'P 1'
#
loop_
_entity.id
_entity.type
_entity.pdbx_description
1 polymer ?
#
loop_
_entity_poly.entity_id
_entity_poly.type
_entity_poly.pdbx_seq_one_letter_code
_entity_poly.pdbx_strand_id
1 'polypeptide(L)' 'PFLHKMDNPSERRYYLDGDTLRTVKLNRVYYINVISTYQKAGQEELFISQNVRVTLNRKGLVRVEKL' A
#
# COMPACT_ATOMS: atom_id res chain seq x y z
N PRO A 1 -15.68 4.26 -0.75
CA PRO A 1 -14.32 4.56 -0.23
C PRO A 1 -13.38 3.34 -0.37
N PHE A 2 -12.19 3.49 -0.98
CA PHE A 2 -11.28 2.37 -1.31
C PHE A 2 -10.86 1.52 -0.07
N LEU A 3 -10.97 2.12 1.12
CA LEU A 3 -10.66 1.50 2.41
C LEU A 3 -11.60 0.35 2.82
N HIS A 4 -12.83 0.26 2.28
CA HIS A 4 -13.72 -0.87 2.60
C HIS A 4 -13.14 -2.23 2.18
N LYS A 5 -12.23 -2.25 1.20
CA LYS A 5 -11.51 -3.47 0.81
C LYS A 5 -10.58 -3.96 1.93
N MET A 6 -10.19 -3.09 2.87
CA MET A 6 -9.39 -3.42 4.05
C MET A 6 -10.20 -4.03 5.20
N ASP A 7 -11.54 -3.97 5.16
CA ASP A 7 -12.40 -4.53 6.22
C ASP A 7 -12.28 -6.05 6.30
N ASN A 8 -11.92 -6.71 5.19
CA ASN A 8 -11.57 -8.13 5.14
C ASN A 8 -10.07 -8.29 4.79
N PRO A 9 -9.17 -8.25 5.79
CA PRO A 9 -7.74 -8.10 5.56
C PRO A 9 -7.00 -9.41 5.35
N SER A 10 -7.68 -10.55 5.46
CA SER A 10 -7.10 -11.86 5.26
C SER A 10 -7.84 -12.67 4.21
N GLU A 11 -7.10 -13.43 3.43
CA GLU A 11 -7.62 -14.31 2.39
C GLU A 11 -7.07 -15.72 2.62
N ARG A 12 -7.89 -16.74 2.44
CA ARG A 12 -7.43 -18.13 2.42
C ARG A 12 -7.26 -18.55 0.98
N ARG A 13 -6.09 -19.08 0.64
CA ARG A 13 -5.84 -19.69 -0.67
C ARG A 13 -5.39 -21.13 -0.52
N TYR A 14 -5.80 -21.93 -1.47
CA TYR A 14 -5.29 -23.26 -1.67
C TYR A 14 -4.16 -23.20 -2.69
N TYR A 15 -3.06 -23.89 -2.41
CA TYR A 15 -2.04 -24.17 -3.41
C TYR A 15 -1.64 -25.63 -3.32
N LEU A 16 -1.24 -26.16 -4.46
CA LEU A 16 -0.73 -27.51 -4.56
C LEU A 16 0.77 -27.46 -4.33
N ASP A 17 1.26 -28.24 -3.38
CA ASP A 17 2.68 -28.42 -3.07
C ASP A 17 3.02 -29.91 -3.25
N GLY A 18 3.54 -30.25 -4.44
CA GLY A 18 3.63 -31.65 -4.90
C GLY A 18 2.22 -32.26 -5.03
N ASP A 19 1.97 -33.37 -4.33
CA ASP A 19 0.65 -34.03 -4.30
C ASP A 19 -0.22 -33.60 -3.12
N THR A 20 0.21 -32.60 -2.33
CA THR A 20 -0.50 -32.17 -1.12
C THR A 20 -1.18 -30.83 -1.34
N LEU A 21 -2.50 -30.78 -1.15
CA LEU A 21 -3.26 -29.54 -1.13
C LEU A 21 -3.04 -28.82 0.21
N ARG A 22 -2.43 -27.63 0.17
CA ARG A 22 -2.18 -26.81 1.37
C ARG A 22 -3.10 -25.60 1.40
N THR A 23 -3.52 -25.21 2.60
CA THR A 23 -4.27 -23.97 2.84
C THR A 23 -3.36 -22.97 3.53
N VAL A 24 -3.22 -21.77 2.96
CA VAL A 24 -2.47 -20.67 3.62
C VAL A 24 -3.35 -19.45 3.82
N LYS A 25 -3.18 -18.83 4.98
CA LYS A 25 -3.78 -17.54 5.34
C LYS A 25 -2.84 -16.43 4.89
N LEU A 26 -3.29 -15.63 3.94
CA LEU A 26 -2.59 -14.47 3.40
C LEU A 26 -3.15 -13.20 4.04
N ASN A 27 -2.30 -12.20 4.22
CA ASN A 27 -2.71 -10.86 4.61
C ASN A 27 -2.68 -9.95 3.39
N ARG A 28 -3.73 -9.15 3.20
CA ARG A 28 -3.79 -8.17 2.12
C ARG A 28 -2.90 -6.98 2.45
N VAL A 29 -2.09 -6.59 1.48
CA VAL A 29 -1.22 -5.41 1.52
C VAL A 29 -1.64 -4.48 0.39
N TYR A 30 -1.69 -3.18 0.68
CA TYR A 30 -2.14 -2.15 -0.25
C TYR A 30 -1.00 -1.19 -0.52
N TYR A 31 -0.86 -0.79 -1.78
CA TYR A 31 0.11 0.22 -2.21
C TYR A 31 -0.64 1.45 -2.68
N ILE A 32 -0.32 2.59 -2.09
CA ILE A 32 -0.86 3.89 -2.48
C ILE A 32 0.31 4.73 -2.96
N ASN A 33 0.23 5.24 -4.19
CA ASN A 33 1.17 6.25 -4.66
C ASN A 33 0.59 7.62 -4.30
N VAL A 34 1.33 8.38 -3.50
CA VAL A 34 0.99 9.73 -3.08
C VAL A 34 1.88 10.69 -3.82
N ILE A 35 1.26 11.55 -4.64
CA ILE A 35 1.95 12.64 -5.33
C ILE A 35 1.64 13.91 -4.55
N SER A 36 2.65 14.43 -3.87
CA SER A 36 2.56 15.69 -3.13
C SER A 36 3.16 16.80 -3.97
N THR A 37 2.36 17.82 -4.26
CA THR A 37 2.83 19.04 -4.91
C THR A 37 2.79 20.16 -3.88
N TYR A 38 3.93 20.76 -3.59
CA TYR A 38 4.01 21.86 -2.64
C TYR A 38 4.88 23.00 -3.17
N GLN A 39 4.49 24.21 -2.81
CA GLN A 39 5.24 25.42 -3.10
C GLN A 39 6.27 25.63 -2.00
N LYS A 40 7.51 25.91 -2.37
CA LYS A 40 8.52 26.26 -1.36
C LYS A 40 8.23 27.66 -0.83
N ALA A 41 8.09 27.80 0.49
CA ALA A 41 7.85 29.10 1.11
C ALA A 41 8.92 30.12 0.67
N GLY A 42 8.48 31.26 0.14
CA GLY A 42 9.36 32.31 -0.37
C GLY A 42 9.83 32.15 -1.83
N GLN A 43 9.32 31.16 -2.58
CA GLN A 43 9.53 31.05 -4.02
C GLN A 43 8.18 30.87 -4.73
N GLU A 44 7.68 31.95 -5.33
CA GLU A 44 6.33 31.99 -5.90
C GLU A 44 6.11 31.00 -7.07
N GLU A 45 7.16 30.55 -7.75
CA GLU A 45 7.04 29.74 -8.97
C GLU A 45 7.59 28.32 -8.87
N LEU A 46 8.18 27.93 -7.73
CA LEU A 46 8.78 26.59 -7.57
C LEU A 46 7.80 25.62 -6.93
N PHE A 47 7.16 24.82 -7.79
CA PHE A 47 6.39 23.65 -7.38
C PHE A 47 7.31 22.42 -7.31
N ILE A 48 7.48 21.89 -6.10
CA ILE A 48 8.20 20.63 -5.90
C ILE A 48 7.16 19.51 -5.90
N SER A 49 7.31 18.56 -6.81
CA SER A 49 6.55 17.32 -6.81
C SER A 49 7.37 16.22 -6.15
N GLN A 50 6.78 15.56 -5.15
CA GLN A 50 7.36 14.36 -4.54
C GLN A 50 6.40 13.20 -4.72
N ASN A 51 6.94 12.08 -5.23
CA ASN A 51 6.22 10.83 -5.34
C ASN A 51 6.68 9.87 -4.24
N VAL A 52 5.71 9.38 -3.47
CA VAL A 52 5.95 8.50 -2.34
C VAL A 52 5.00 7.32 -2.43
N ARG A 53 5.54 6.11 -2.33
CA ARG A 53 4.76 4.88 -2.18
C ARG A 53 4.54 4.58 -0.70
N VAL A 54 3.27 4.51 -0.32
CA VAL A 54 2.83 4.11 1.01
C VAL A 54 2.30 2.68 0.95
N THR A 55 2.88 1.80 1.76
CA THR A 55 2.42 0.42 1.94
C THR A 55 1.59 0.34 3.21
N LEU A 56 0.37 -0.19 3.11
CA LEU A 56 -0.60 -0.27 4.20
C LEU A 56 -1.15 -1.69 4.37
N ASN A 57 -1.56 -2.02 5.59
CA ASN A 57 -2.41 -3.17 5.90
C ASN A 57 -3.44 -2.78 6.98
N ARG A 58 -4.22 -3.74 7.49
CA ARG A 58 -5.26 -3.43 8.50
C ARG A 58 -4.73 -2.85 9.82
N LYS A 59 -3.47 -3.11 10.16
CA LYS A 59 -2.80 -2.57 11.33
C LYS A 59 -2.33 -1.12 11.13
N GLY A 60 -2.43 -0.59 9.91
CA GLY A 60 -2.07 0.78 9.57
C GLY A 60 -0.92 0.85 8.56
N LEU A 61 -0.07 1.85 8.73
CA LEU A 61 1.06 2.10 7.85
C LEU A 61 2.19 1.09 8.10
N VAL A 62 2.65 0.44 7.03
CA VAL A 62 3.73 -0.54 7.07
C VAL A 62 5.04 0.09 6.64
N ARG A 63 5.02 0.86 5.54
CA ARG A 63 6.23 1.44 4.96
C ARG A 63 5.92 2.68 4.13
N VAL A 64 6.88 3.61 4.10
CA VAL A 64 6.90 4.76 3.20
C VAL A 64 8.21 4.71 2.41
N GLU A 65 8.12 4.79 1.08
CA GLU A 65 9.26 4.74 0.17
C GLU A 65 9.19 5.94 -0.80
N LYS A 66 10.27 6.70 -0.93
CA LYS A 66 10.37 7.71 -1.97
C LYS A 66 10.66 7.02 -3.30
N LEU A 67 9.87 7.34 -4.32
CA LEU A 67 10.06 6.83 -5.69
C LEU A 67 11.02 7.71 -6.49
#